data_AF-A0A328SC47-F1
#
_entry.id   AF-A0A328SC47-F1
#
_cell.length_a   1.000
_cell.length_b   1.000
_cell.length_c   1.000
_cell.angle_alpha   90.00
_cell.angle_beta   90.00
_cell.angle_gamma   90.00
#
_symmetry.space_group_name_H-M   'P 1'
#
loop_
_entity.id
_entity.type
_entity.pdbx_description
1 polymer ?
#
loop_
_entity_poly.entity_id
_entity_poly.type
_entity_poly.pdbx_seq_one_letter_code
_entity_poly.pdbx_strand_id
1 'polypeptide(L)'
;MKKNEEFWNASEGDFIEGELIEITDNIGKYSNRIYKIRTENKIFCIWESVELKELFENVERGDRIYLKYIGTTDCGEYYKKNYELKIL
;
A
#
# COMPACT_ATOMS: atom_id res chain seq x y z
N MET A 1 14.46 11.21 -15.73
CA MET A 1 14.27 11.85 -14.40
C MET A 1 13.94 10.73 -13.42
N LYS A 2 14.77 10.52 -12.39
CA LYS A 2 14.43 9.60 -11.30
C LYS A 2 13.21 10.21 -10.61
N LYS A 3 12.03 9.63 -10.80
CA LYS A 3 10.87 9.99 -9.99
C LYS A 3 11.28 9.77 -8.52
N ASN A 4 10.94 10.68 -7.60
CA ASN A 4 11.16 10.48 -6.16
C ASN A 4 10.27 9.32 -5.72
N GLU A 5 10.76 8.10 -5.92
CA GLU A 5 10.13 6.85 -5.48
C GLU A 5 10.75 6.47 -4.14
N GLU A 6 9.91 6.22 -3.15
CA GLU A 6 10.34 5.69 -1.86
C GLU A 6 9.44 4.54 -1.42
N PHE A 7 10.01 3.56 -0.72
CA PHE A 7 9.20 2.52 -0.11
C PHE A 7 8.48 3.05 1.11
N TRP A 8 7.19 2.77 1.21
CA TRP A 8 6.39 3.20 2.34
C TRP A 8 6.72 2.36 3.57
N ASN A 9 7.34 2.99 4.56
CA ASN A 9 7.62 2.40 5.87
C ASN A 9 6.78 3.14 6.92
N ALA A 10 5.49 2.80 6.99
CA ALA A 10 4.49 3.49 7.79
C ALA A 10 4.70 3.28 9.30
N SER A 11 4.58 4.36 10.07
CA SER A 11 4.31 4.31 11.51
C SER A 11 2.81 4.31 11.77
N GLU A 12 2.39 3.85 12.95
CA GLU A 12 0.97 3.82 13.31
C GLU A 12 0.35 5.22 13.17
N GLY A 13 -0.77 5.29 12.44
CA GLY A 13 -1.47 6.54 12.14
C GLY A 13 -1.04 7.21 10.83
N ASP A 14 0.10 6.83 10.25
CA ASP A 14 0.56 7.36 8.96
C ASP A 14 -0.41 6.99 7.84
N PHE A 15 -0.55 7.90 6.89
CA PHE A 15 -1.39 7.70 5.72
C PHE A 15 -0.75 8.23 4.44
N ILE A 16 -1.21 7.69 3.32
CA ILE A 16 -0.95 8.17 1.98
C ILE A 16 -2.29 8.47 1.34
N GLU A 17 -2.43 9.66 0.76
CA GLU A 17 -3.51 9.97 -0.16
C GLU A 17 -2.91 10.26 -1.54
N GLY A 18 -3.41 9.59 -2.57
CA GLY A 18 -2.90 9.77 -3.92
C GLY A 18 -3.58 8.86 -4.94
N GLU A 19 -3.06 8.87 -6.16
CA GLU A 19 -3.57 8.08 -7.27
C GLU A 19 -2.78 6.76 -7.39
N LEU A 20 -3.46 5.63 -7.52
CA LEU A 20 -2.83 4.36 -7.82
C LEU A 20 -2.38 4.35 -9.29
N ILE A 21 -1.09 4.53 -9.53
CA ILE A 21 -0.55 4.68 -10.90
C ILE A 21 -0.01 3.39 -11.50
N GLU A 22 0.39 2.42 -10.68
CA GLU A 22 0.99 1.18 -11.14
C GLU A 22 0.76 0.07 -10.12
N ILE A 23 0.44 -1.12 -10.62
CA ILE A 23 0.43 -2.37 -9.87
C ILE A 23 1.42 -3.27 -10.59
N THR A 24 2.55 -3.58 -9.96
CA THR A 24 3.55 -4.48 -10.54
C THR A 24 3.37 -5.86 -9.95
N ASP A 25 2.98 -6.82 -10.77
CA ASP A 25 2.82 -8.23 -10.40
C ASP A 25 4.13 -9.03 -10.49
N ASN A 26 4.13 -10.22 -9.88
CA ASN A 26 5.17 -11.25 -10.04
C ASN A 26 6.58 -10.81 -9.61
N ILE A 27 6.68 -10.01 -8.54
CA ILE A 27 7.97 -9.63 -7.97
C ILE A 27 8.41 -10.65 -6.91
N GLY A 28 9.58 -11.24 -7.12
CA GLY A 28 10.23 -12.16 -6.17
C GLY A 28 9.69 -13.60 -6.21
N LYS A 29 10.19 -14.44 -5.30
CA LYS A 29 9.92 -15.89 -5.25
C LYS A 29 8.45 -16.24 -4.93
N TYR A 30 7.71 -15.30 -4.35
CA TYR A 30 6.33 -15.49 -3.87
C TYR A 30 5.28 -14.78 -4.73
N SER A 31 5.68 -14.24 -5.89
CA SER A 31 4.80 -13.47 -6.79
C SER A 31 4.09 -12.30 -6.10
N ASN A 32 4.78 -11.61 -5.19
CA ASN A 32 4.22 -10.46 -4.49
C ASN A 32 4.00 -9.30 -5.46
N ARG A 33 3.00 -8.47 -5.14
CA ARG A 33 2.73 -7.21 -5.85
C ARG A 33 3.43 -6.01 -5.20
N ILE A 34 3.71 -5.00 -6.01
CA ILE A 34 4.02 -3.64 -5.52
C ILE A 34 2.96 -2.69 -6.06
N TYR A 35 2.31 -1.97 -5.14
CA TYR A 35 1.41 -0.86 -5.47
C TYR A 35 2.20 0.44 -5.46
N LYS A 36 2.08 1.24 -6.52
CA LYS A 36 2.68 2.57 -6.58
C LYS A 36 1.59 3.64 -6.50
N ILE A 37 1.63 4.42 -5.43
CA ILE A 37 0.70 5.53 -5.22
C ILE A 37 1.44 6.84 -5.48
N ARG A 38 0.95 7.62 -6.44
CA ARG A 38 1.46 8.97 -6.73
C ARG A 38 0.73 9.99 -5.86
N THR A 39 1.50 10.67 -5.03
CA THR A 39 1.07 11.87 -4.30
C THR A 39 1.53 13.12 -5.06
N GLU A 40 1.21 14.31 -4.54
CA GLU A 40 1.65 15.58 -5.13
C GLU A 40 3.19 15.69 -5.24
N ASN A 41 3.92 15.11 -4.28
CA ASN A 41 5.35 15.36 -4.10
C ASN A 41 6.25 14.17 -4.48
N LYS A 42 5.70 12.95 -4.44
CA LYS A 42 6.48 11.70 -4.60
C LYS A 42 5.59 10.51 -4.90
N ILE A 43 6.23 9.40 -5.27
CA ILE A 43 5.59 8.11 -5.46
C ILE A 43 5.98 7.20 -4.29
N PHE A 44 4.98 6.62 -3.65
CA PHE A 44 5.17 5.61 -2.63
C PHE A 44 5.02 4.22 -3.23
N CYS A 45 6.04 3.39 -3.04
CA CYS A 45 6.02 1.98 -3.36
C CYS A 45 5.61 1.18 -2.13
N ILE A 46 4.51 0.45 -2.22
CA ILE A 46 3.95 -0.34 -1.12
C ILE A 46 4.08 -1.81 -1.49
N TRP A 47 4.79 -2.55 -0.65
CA TRP A 47 4.85 -4.01 -0.77
C TRP A 47 3.52 -4.61 -0.35
N GLU A 48 3.01 -5.52 -1.18
CA GLU A 48 1.84 -6.32 -0.84
C GLU A 48 2.10 -7.11 0.46
N SER A 49 1.12 -7.03 1.36
CA SER A 49 0.91 -7.99 2.44
C SER A 49 -0.42 -8.70 2.20
N VAL A 50 -0.70 -9.76 2.96
CA VAL A 50 -1.98 -10.48 2.87
C VAL A 50 -3.16 -9.52 3.08
N GLU A 51 -3.05 -8.62 4.05
CA GLU A 51 -4.10 -7.67 4.39
C GLU A 51 -4.28 -6.58 3.32
N LEU A 52 -3.17 -6.10 2.74
CA LEU A 52 -3.25 -5.13 1.64
C LEU A 52 -3.82 -5.77 0.38
N LYS A 53 -3.50 -7.04 0.10
CA LYS A 53 -4.05 -7.75 -1.05
C LYS A 53 -5.57 -7.77 -1.04
N GLU A 54 -6.18 -8.06 0.11
CA GLU A 54 -7.64 -8.03 0.29
C GLU A 54 -8.21 -6.62 0.06
N LEU A 55 -7.56 -5.59 0.60
CA LEU A 55 -8.01 -4.21 0.44
C LEU A 55 -7.89 -3.68 -0.99
N PHE A 56 -6.89 -4.14 -1.74
CA PHE A 56 -6.64 -3.72 -3.13
C PHE A 56 -7.38 -4.58 -4.17
N GLU A 57 -8.18 -5.57 -3.76
CA GLU A 57 -8.91 -6.45 -4.69
C GLU A 57 -9.86 -5.67 -5.61
N ASN A 58 -10.45 -4.58 -5.12
CA ASN A 58 -11.40 -3.74 -5.85
C ASN A 58 -10.83 -2.35 -6.23
N VAL A 59 -9.50 -2.18 -6.17
CA VAL A 59 -8.84 -0.91 -6.51
C VAL A 59 -8.18 -1.03 -7.86
N GLU A 60 -8.50 -0.12 -8.78
CA GLU A 60 -7.99 -0.10 -10.13
C GLU A 60 -6.93 1.00 -10.34
N ARG A 61 -6.12 0.85 -11.39
CA ARG A 61 -5.17 1.92 -11.75
C ARG A 61 -5.95 3.16 -12.20
N GLY A 62 -5.54 4.31 -11.68
CA GLY A 62 -6.23 5.59 -11.87
C GLY A 62 -7.15 5.97 -10.71
N ASP A 63 -7.50 5.02 -9.83
CA ASP A 63 -8.28 5.34 -8.64
C ASP A 63 -7.49 6.25 -7.70
N ARG A 64 -8.19 7.26 -7.18
CA ARG A 64 -7.68 8.06 -6.08
C ARG A 64 -8.02 7.34 -4.78
N ILE A 65 -7.01 7.08 -3.96
CA ILE A 65 -7.16 6.32 -2.73
C ILE A 65 -6.56 7.03 -1.53
N TYR A 66 -7.16 6.76 -0.38
CA TYR A 66 -6.61 7.05 0.93
C TYR A 66 -6.26 5.71 1.59
N LEU A 67 -4.99 5.52 1.94
CA LEU A 67 -4.49 4.34 2.63
C LEU A 67 -3.85 4.77 3.95
N LYS A 68 -4.34 4.23 5.07
CA LYS A 68 -3.82 4.52 6.42
C LYS A 68 -3.36 3.24 7.10
N TYR A 69 -2.18 3.28 7.72
CA TYR A 69 -1.74 2.21 8.60
C TYR A 69 -2.30 2.44 10.00
N ILE A 70 -3.10 1.49 10.48
CA ILE A 70 -3.80 1.58 11.77
C ILE A 70 -2.96 1.02 12.92
N GLY A 71 -1.94 0.20 12.62
CA GLY A 71 -1.10 -0.46 13.63
C GLY A 71 -1.22 -1.97 13.56
N THR A 72 -0.83 -2.65 14.64
CA THR A 72 -0.90 -4.12 14.74
C THR A 72 -1.90 -4.58 15.77
N THR A 73 -2.62 -5.66 15.49
CA THR A 73 -3.42 -6.38 16.49
C THR A 73 -2.69 -7.66 16.90
N ASP A 74 -2.56 -7.88 18.20
CA ASP A 74 -2.05 -9.13 18.76
C ASP A 74 -3.10 -10.24 18.58
N CYS A 75 -2.71 -11.36 17.99
CA CYS A 75 -3.54 -12.54 17.75
C CYS A 75 -2.97 -13.78 18.47
N GLY A 76 -2.24 -13.59 19.57
CA GLY A 76 -1.57 -14.63 20.34
C GLY A 76 -0.19 -14.96 19.78
N GLU A 77 -0.12 -15.85 18.77
CA GLU A 77 1.15 -16.33 18.22
C GLU A 77 1.76 -15.39 17.17
N TYR A 78 0.98 -14.42 16.68
CA TYR A 78 1.39 -13.49 15.63
C TYR A 78 0.72 -12.13 15.77
N TYR A 79 1.29 -11.15 15.08
CA TYR A 79 0.73 -9.81 14.95
C TYR A 79 0.15 -9.62 13.55
N LYS A 80 -1.10 -9.19 13.47
CA LYS A 80 -1.74 -8.81 12.21
C LYS A 80 -1.58 -7.31 12.00
N LYS A 81 -1.14 -6.88 10.81
CA LYS A 81 -1.11 -5.46 10.43
C LYS A 81 -2.50 -5.02 9.98
N ASN A 82 -2.96 -3.88 10.47
CA ASN A 82 -4.26 -3.33 10.10
C ASN A 82 -4.08 -2.09 9.23
N TYR A 83 -4.88 -2.02 8.18
CA TYR A 83 -4.91 -0.90 7.25
C TYR A 83 -6.36 -0.49 7.01
N GLU A 84 -6.57 0.79 6.76
CA GLU A 84 -7.82 1.32 6.23
C GLU A 84 -7.56 1.83 4.81
N LEU A 85 -8.35 1.37 3.85
CA LEU A 85 -8.32 1.85 2.47
C LEU A 85 -9.69 2.41 2.08
N LYS A 86 -9.69 3.57 1.42
CA LYS A 86 -10.88 4.22 0.86
C LYS A 86 -10.58 4.68 -0.57
N ILE A 87 -11.49 4.42 -1.50
CA ILE A 87 -11.50 5.01 -2.84
C ILE A 87 -12.26 6.34 -2.76
N LEU A 88 -11.71 7.41 -3.34
CA LEU A 88 -12.19 8.79 -3.26
C LEU A 88 -12.89 9.27 -4.53
#